data_AF-A0A538BR55-F1
#
_entry.id   AF-A0A538BR55-F1
#
_cell.length_a   1.000
_cell.length_b   1.000
_cell.length_c   1.000
_cell.angle_alpha   90.00
_cell.angle_beta   90.00
_cell.angle_gamma   90.00
#
_symmetry.space_group_name_H-M   'P 1'
#
loop_
_entity.id
_entity.type
_entity.pdbx_description
1 polymer ?
#
loop_
_entity_poly.entity_id
_entity_poly.type
_entity_poly.pdbx_seq_one_letter_code
_entity_poly.pdbx_strand_id
1 'polypeptide(L)'
;MIVARGNALVALVLSGAVAARPPSPTTATRAFRHWLEQRYAGPKGYWTCPAAQSFGNRAYCSAEVRVGHRWHFVEATARLSGGRVVISRARDHSWFRRWSSYSRRPLAGFDTPGKASVNSPAFDWAFLALGAGDGWKRGRKSFSVNSYDGDSAGLRRFFVFRCGVRGALVTCRNAFCDAMRYRPRA
;
A
#
# COMPACT_ATOMS: atom_id res chain seq x y z
N MET A 1 44.60 34.95 -51.32
CA MET A 1 44.14 35.54 -50.04
C MET A 1 42.65 35.76 -50.16
N ILE A 2 41.85 35.07 -49.34
CA ILE A 2 40.50 35.37 -48.81
C ILE A 2 39.91 34.02 -48.37
N VAL A 3 39.87 33.84 -47.05
CA VAL A 3 39.38 32.66 -46.34
C VAL A 3 37.86 32.82 -46.17
N ALA A 4 37.06 31.97 -46.79
CA ALA A 4 35.63 31.90 -46.52
C ALA A 4 35.43 31.16 -45.18
N ARG A 5 35.18 31.93 -44.11
CA ARG A 5 34.78 31.40 -42.81
C ARG A 5 33.33 30.93 -42.87
N GLY A 6 33.11 29.63 -42.92
CA GLY A 6 31.79 29.02 -42.76
C GLY A 6 31.33 29.17 -41.32
N ASN A 7 30.26 29.94 -41.11
CA ASN A 7 29.57 30.02 -39.81
C ASN A 7 28.78 28.73 -39.59
N ALA A 8 29.35 27.80 -38.82
CA ALA A 8 28.62 26.64 -38.32
C ALA A 8 27.71 27.08 -37.17
N LEU A 9 26.42 27.22 -37.46
CA LEU A 9 25.35 27.32 -36.45
C LEU A 9 25.23 25.95 -35.76
N VAL A 10 25.88 25.81 -34.60
CA VAL A 10 25.67 24.68 -33.70
C VAL A 10 24.30 24.84 -33.06
N ALA A 11 23.29 24.21 -33.64
CA ALA A 11 21.99 24.04 -32.99
C ALA A 11 22.17 23.10 -31.79
N LEU A 12 22.28 23.66 -30.59
CA LEU A 12 22.19 22.90 -29.35
C LEU A 12 20.78 22.32 -29.24
N VAL A 13 20.60 21.08 -29.69
CA VAL A 13 19.41 20.29 -29.38
C VAL A 13 19.51 19.92 -27.90
N LEU A 14 19.04 20.82 -27.04
CA LEU A 14 18.71 20.52 -25.66
C LEU A 14 17.63 19.43 -25.72
N SER A 15 18.09 18.17 -25.67
CA SER A 15 17.24 17.01 -25.42
C SER A 15 16.72 17.15 -23.99
N GLY A 16 15.71 18.00 -23.82
CA GLY A 16 14.94 18.05 -22.59
C GLY A 16 14.38 16.66 -22.40
N ALA A 17 14.99 15.89 -21.49
CA ALA A 17 14.45 14.61 -21.08
C ALA A 17 13.06 14.92 -20.52
N VAL A 18 12.03 14.73 -21.35
CA VAL A 18 10.64 14.87 -20.91
C VAL A 18 10.52 13.88 -19.78
N ALA A 19 10.42 14.40 -18.55
CA ALA A 19 10.29 13.58 -17.36
C ALA A 19 9.12 12.63 -17.62
N ALA A 20 9.42 11.33 -17.77
CA ALA A 20 8.42 10.36 -18.17
C ALA A 20 7.29 10.43 -17.15
N ARG A 21 6.08 10.79 -17.59
CA ARG A 21 4.93 10.89 -16.69
C ARG A 21 4.52 9.49 -16.23
N PRO A 22 3.93 9.35 -15.02
CA PRO A 22 3.37 8.08 -14.62
C PRO A 22 2.17 7.73 -15.52
N PRO A 23 1.83 6.44 -15.69
CA PRO A 23 0.59 6.06 -16.36
C PRO A 23 -0.61 6.66 -15.62
N SER A 24 -1.68 7.01 -16.34
CA SER A 24 -2.90 7.51 -15.69
C SER A 24 -3.47 6.46 -14.72
N PRO A 25 -4.12 6.86 -13.62
CA PRO A 25 -4.65 5.94 -12.60
C PRO A 25 -5.52 4.83 -13.18
N THR A 26 -6.42 5.16 -14.10
CA THR A 26 -7.31 4.21 -14.78
C THR A 26 -6.53 3.21 -15.62
N THR A 27 -5.56 3.69 -16.41
CA THR A 27 -4.74 2.84 -17.29
C THR A 27 -3.82 1.93 -16.47
N ALA A 28 -3.22 2.46 -15.39
CA ALA A 28 -2.42 1.69 -14.45
C ALA A 28 -3.25 0.62 -13.74
N THR A 29 -4.44 0.98 -13.24
CA THR A 29 -5.35 0.06 -12.55
C THR A 29 -5.81 -1.07 -13.46
N ARG A 30 -6.12 -0.77 -14.72
CA ARG A 30 -6.49 -1.79 -15.72
C ARG A 30 -5.30 -2.71 -16.04
N ALA A 31 -4.11 -2.17 -16.26
CA ALA A 31 -2.91 -2.98 -16.49
C ALA A 31 -2.58 -3.87 -15.28
N PHE A 32 -2.73 -3.34 -14.07
CA PHE A 32 -2.52 -4.10 -12.84
C PHE A 32 -3.55 -5.21 -12.65
N ARG A 33 -4.83 -4.95 -12.97
CA ARG A 33 -5.86 -5.98 -13.03
C ARG A 33 -5.46 -7.13 -13.95
N HIS A 34 -5.08 -6.82 -15.20
CA HIS A 34 -4.68 -7.85 -16.15
C HIS A 34 -3.47 -8.64 -15.68
N TRP A 35 -2.49 -7.97 -15.07
CA TRP A 35 -1.35 -8.63 -14.46
C TRP A 35 -1.78 -9.59 -13.32
N LEU A 36 -2.73 -9.18 -12.47
CA LEU A 36 -3.29 -10.05 -11.43
C LEU A 36 -4.04 -11.26 -12.01
N GLU A 37 -4.82 -11.06 -13.07
CA GLU A 37 -5.57 -12.12 -13.78
C GLU A 37 -4.64 -13.12 -14.50
N GLN A 38 -3.46 -12.68 -14.96
CA GLN A 38 -2.43 -13.57 -15.51
C GLN A 38 -1.71 -14.36 -14.41
N ARG A 39 -1.52 -13.75 -13.24
CA ARG A 39 -0.80 -14.36 -12.11
C ARG A 39 -1.68 -15.33 -11.31
N TYR A 40 -2.96 -15.01 -11.15
CA TYR A 40 -3.90 -15.77 -10.34
C TYR A 40 -5.09 -16.20 -11.19
N ALA A 41 -5.49 -17.48 -11.06
CA ALA A 41 -6.70 -17.95 -11.72
C ALA A 41 -7.95 -17.40 -11.00
N GLY A 42 -8.63 -16.44 -11.62
CA GLY A 42 -9.90 -15.88 -11.14
C GLY A 42 -9.83 -15.13 -9.80
N PRO A 43 -8.94 -14.13 -9.64
CA PRO A 43 -8.82 -13.37 -8.40
C PRO A 43 -10.11 -12.60 -8.11
N LYS A 44 -10.64 -12.72 -6.88
CA LYS A 44 -11.81 -11.95 -6.42
C LYS A 44 -11.38 -10.98 -5.35
N GLY A 45 -11.61 -9.69 -5.53
CA GLY A 45 -11.24 -8.71 -4.51
C GLY A 45 -11.22 -7.30 -5.05
N TYR A 46 -10.30 -6.49 -4.54
CA TYR A 46 -10.15 -5.09 -4.90
C TYR A 46 -8.70 -4.79 -5.24
N TRP A 47 -8.51 -3.93 -6.24
CA TRP A 47 -7.19 -3.46 -6.68
C TRP A 47 -7.31 -2.03 -7.19
N THR A 48 -6.26 -1.25 -7.04
CA THR A 48 -6.22 0.14 -7.50
C THR A 48 -4.80 0.64 -7.64
N CYS A 49 -4.59 1.58 -8.55
CA CYS A 49 -3.41 2.42 -8.66
C CYS A 49 -3.87 3.89 -8.59
N PRO A 50 -4.05 4.47 -7.39
CA PRO A 50 -4.68 5.78 -7.25
C PRO A 50 -3.73 6.93 -7.64
N ALA A 51 -4.30 8.05 -8.10
CA ALA A 51 -3.53 9.24 -8.50
C ALA A 51 -2.60 9.75 -7.39
N ALA A 52 -3.10 9.76 -6.15
CA ALA A 52 -2.36 10.22 -4.97
C ALA A 52 -1.12 9.36 -4.64
N GLN A 53 -0.97 8.19 -5.27
CA GLN A 53 0.17 7.30 -5.12
C GLN A 53 1.04 7.29 -6.38
N SER A 54 1.14 8.45 -7.05
CA SER A 54 1.98 8.63 -8.23
C SER A 54 3.17 9.52 -7.89
N PHE A 55 4.39 9.01 -8.08
CA PHE A 55 5.63 9.72 -7.76
C PHE A 55 6.62 9.59 -8.91
N GLY A 56 7.07 10.73 -9.45
CA GLY A 56 7.89 10.76 -10.66
C GLY A 56 7.20 10.02 -11.81
N ASN A 57 7.86 9.01 -12.37
CA ASN A 57 7.35 8.20 -13.48
C ASN A 57 6.59 6.92 -13.07
N ARG A 58 6.22 6.80 -11.79
CA ARG A 58 5.68 5.57 -11.18
C ARG A 58 4.29 5.82 -10.62
N ALA A 59 3.39 4.86 -10.83
CA ALA A 59 2.16 4.73 -10.07
C ALA A 59 2.26 3.48 -9.19
N TYR A 60 2.07 3.64 -7.87
CA TYR A 60 2.03 2.52 -6.94
C TYR A 60 0.61 1.95 -6.88
N CYS A 61 0.56 0.63 -6.86
CA CYS A 61 -0.67 -0.14 -6.95
C CYS A 61 -0.76 -1.10 -5.77
N SER A 62 -1.95 -1.27 -5.23
CA SER A 62 -2.23 -2.24 -4.17
C SER A 62 -3.46 -3.06 -4.50
N ALA A 63 -3.45 -4.32 -4.12
CA ALA A 63 -4.58 -5.22 -4.25
C ALA A 63 -4.73 -6.09 -3.02
N GLU A 64 -5.97 -6.38 -2.66
CA GLU A 64 -6.31 -7.49 -1.78
C GLU A 64 -7.29 -8.39 -2.51
N VAL A 65 -6.85 -9.60 -2.80
CA VAL A 65 -7.59 -10.56 -3.60
C VAL A 65 -7.63 -11.93 -2.94
N ARG A 66 -8.72 -12.64 -3.17
CA ARG A 66 -8.92 -14.02 -2.77
C ARG A 66 -8.77 -14.92 -3.98
N VAL A 67 -7.96 -15.96 -3.83
CA VAL A 67 -7.73 -17.03 -4.79
C VAL A 67 -8.06 -18.35 -4.09
N GLY A 68 -9.19 -18.96 -4.46
CA GLY A 68 -9.78 -20.06 -3.69
C GLY A 68 -10.08 -19.64 -2.23
N HIS A 69 -9.40 -20.26 -1.27
CA HIS A 69 -9.52 -19.96 0.16
C HIS A 69 -8.37 -19.09 0.72
N ARG A 70 -7.39 -18.74 -0.12
CA ARG A 70 -6.22 -17.97 0.27
C ARG A 70 -6.41 -16.50 -0.09
N TRP A 71 -6.04 -15.62 0.83
CA TRP A 71 -5.98 -14.18 0.61
C TRP A 71 -4.57 -13.78 0.21
N HIS A 72 -4.47 -12.77 -0.64
CA HIS A 72 -3.24 -12.17 -1.13
C HIS A 72 -3.35 -10.66 -1.00
N PHE A 73 -2.33 -10.03 -0.43
CA PHE A 73 -2.12 -8.60 -0.47
C PHE A 73 -0.90 -8.35 -1.36
N VAL A 74 -1.12 -7.64 -2.46
CA VAL A 74 -0.11 -7.40 -3.48
C VAL A 74 0.14 -5.91 -3.60
N GLU A 75 1.40 -5.52 -3.52
CA GLU A 75 1.86 -4.18 -3.83
C GLU A 75 2.77 -4.23 -5.06
N ALA A 76 2.57 -3.32 -6.00
CA ALA A 76 3.36 -3.28 -7.23
C ALA A 76 3.56 -1.85 -7.72
N THR A 77 4.48 -1.70 -8.68
CA THR A 77 4.75 -0.44 -9.36
C THR A 77 4.39 -0.54 -10.84
N ALA A 78 3.56 0.37 -11.33
CA ALA A 78 3.25 0.57 -12.74
C ALA A 78 4.06 1.75 -13.31
N ARG A 79 4.67 1.55 -14.50
CA ARG A 79 5.40 2.60 -15.23
C ARG A 79 5.12 2.54 -16.72
N LEU A 80 5.21 3.67 -17.42
CA LEU A 80 5.20 3.69 -18.88
C LEU A 80 6.57 3.29 -19.43
N SER A 81 6.58 2.40 -20.42
CA SER A 81 7.79 1.98 -21.16
C SER A 81 7.40 1.60 -22.58
N GLY A 82 7.97 2.27 -23.58
CA GLY A 82 7.67 1.98 -24.99
C GLY A 82 6.18 2.08 -25.35
N GLY A 83 5.47 3.06 -24.75
CA GLY A 83 4.03 3.26 -24.95
C GLY A 83 3.12 2.26 -24.22
N ARG A 84 3.66 1.33 -23.43
CA ARG A 84 2.90 0.32 -22.67
C ARG A 84 3.10 0.50 -21.17
N VAL A 85 2.12 0.05 -20.37
CA VAL A 85 2.28 -0.03 -18.92
C VAL A 85 2.99 -1.34 -18.56
N VAL A 86 4.08 -1.22 -17.81
CA VAL A 86 4.81 -2.36 -17.24
C VAL A 86 4.58 -2.38 -15.73
N ILE A 87 4.14 -3.53 -15.23
CA ILE A 87 4.02 -3.82 -13.79
C ILE A 87 5.32 -4.47 -13.32
N SER A 88 5.88 -4.00 -12.20
CA SER A 88 7.15 -4.47 -11.65
C SER A 88 7.19 -4.32 -10.13
N ARG A 89 8.25 -4.85 -9.49
CA ARG A 89 8.48 -4.79 -8.04
C ARG A 89 7.30 -5.30 -7.22
N ALA A 90 6.64 -6.35 -7.71
CA ALA A 90 5.50 -6.93 -7.04
C ALA A 90 5.95 -7.64 -5.75
N ARG A 91 5.41 -7.21 -4.61
CA ARG A 91 5.49 -7.91 -3.32
C ARG A 91 4.13 -8.55 -3.04
N ASP A 92 4.14 -9.79 -2.57
CA ASP A 92 2.93 -10.57 -2.31
C ASP A 92 3.01 -11.19 -0.91
N HIS A 93 2.05 -10.83 -0.06
CA HIS A 93 1.80 -11.48 1.21
C HIS A 93 0.56 -12.33 1.07
N SER A 94 0.62 -13.61 1.42
CA SER A 94 -0.53 -14.50 1.27
C SER A 94 -0.80 -15.34 2.51
N TRP A 95 -2.07 -15.56 2.82
CA TRP A 95 -2.49 -16.18 4.08
C TRP A 95 -3.86 -16.84 3.98
N PHE A 96 -4.14 -17.72 4.93
CA PHE A 96 -5.50 -18.10 5.28
C PHE A 96 -5.96 -17.21 6.42
N ARG A 97 -7.16 -16.62 6.30
CA ARG A 97 -7.68 -15.69 7.30
C ARG A 97 -8.02 -16.46 8.58
N ARG A 98 -7.14 -16.34 9.58
CA ARG A 98 -7.28 -16.98 10.89
C ARG A 98 -6.63 -16.10 11.95
N TRP A 99 -7.23 -16.03 13.12
CA TRP A 99 -6.62 -15.31 14.24
C TRP A 99 -5.34 -16.01 14.69
N SER A 100 -4.27 -15.23 14.84
CA SER A 100 -3.07 -15.66 15.54
C SER A 100 -3.37 -15.80 17.04
N SER A 101 -2.53 -16.55 17.75
CA SER A 101 -2.43 -16.37 19.20
C SER A 101 -2.04 -14.92 19.51
N TYR A 102 -2.35 -14.44 20.72
CA TYR A 102 -1.80 -13.18 21.18
C TYR A 102 -0.27 -13.23 21.17
N SER A 103 0.36 -12.10 20.79
CA SER A 103 1.80 -11.95 20.81
C SER A 103 2.35 -12.20 22.22
N ARG A 104 3.45 -12.93 22.31
CA ARG A 104 4.12 -13.22 23.59
C ARG A 104 4.92 -12.01 24.10
N ARG A 105 5.40 -11.20 23.17
CA ARG A 105 6.14 -9.95 23.41
C ARG A 105 5.33 -8.77 22.83
N PRO A 106 5.62 -7.52 23.24
CA PRO A 106 5.20 -6.34 22.50
C PRO A 106 5.48 -6.50 21.00
N LEU A 107 4.63 -5.91 20.16
CA LEU A 107 4.87 -5.93 18.72
C LEU A 107 6.17 -5.17 18.43
N ALA A 108 7.10 -5.83 17.75
CA ALA A 108 8.39 -5.25 17.39
C ALA A 108 8.20 -4.10 16.39
N GLY A 109 8.92 -2.99 16.60
CA GLY A 109 8.92 -1.83 15.70
C GLY A 109 8.80 -0.49 16.41
N PHE A 110 7.92 -0.38 17.42
CA PHE A 110 7.57 0.90 18.04
C PHE A 110 7.46 0.84 19.58
N ASP A 111 8.11 -0.13 20.23
CA ASP A 111 8.02 -0.39 21.68
C ASP A 111 6.59 -0.29 22.25
N THR A 112 5.61 -0.69 21.44
CA THR A 112 4.20 -0.45 21.73
C THR A 112 3.74 -1.43 22.81
N PRO A 113 3.54 -0.98 24.06
CA PRO A 113 3.40 -1.88 25.19
C PRO A 113 2.03 -2.55 25.17
N GLY A 114 2.01 -3.88 25.06
CA GLY A 114 0.77 -4.64 25.02
C GLY A 114 0.92 -5.96 24.30
N LYS A 115 -0.22 -6.58 23.99
CA LYS A 115 -0.30 -7.83 23.23
C LYS A 115 -1.34 -7.71 22.13
N ALA A 116 -1.04 -8.24 20.95
CA ALA A 116 -1.94 -8.23 19.81
C ALA A 116 -2.20 -9.64 19.28
N SER A 117 -3.42 -9.88 18.82
CA SER A 117 -3.79 -11.00 17.96
C SER A 117 -4.28 -10.42 16.64
N VAL A 118 -3.84 -10.96 15.51
CA VAL A 118 -4.14 -10.45 14.16
C VAL A 118 -4.65 -11.57 13.28
N ASN A 119 -5.42 -11.26 12.24
CA ASN A 119 -5.97 -12.29 11.34
C ASN A 119 -5.35 -12.34 9.93
N SER A 120 -4.33 -11.51 9.67
CA SER A 120 -3.51 -11.53 8.47
C SER A 120 -2.08 -11.07 8.77
N PRO A 121 -1.10 -11.39 7.91
CA PRO A 121 0.29 -10.96 8.06
C PRO A 121 0.64 -9.72 7.20
N ALA A 122 -0.33 -9.12 6.51
CA ALA A 122 -0.09 -8.22 5.38
C ALA A 122 0.16 -6.75 5.74
N PHE A 123 0.04 -6.37 7.01
CA PHE A 123 0.06 -4.97 7.44
C PHE A 123 1.11 -4.75 8.52
N ASP A 124 1.55 -3.49 8.65
CA ASP A 124 2.32 -3.07 9.81
C ASP A 124 1.40 -3.00 11.04
N TRP A 125 1.32 -4.13 11.73
CA TRP A 125 0.52 -4.26 12.94
C TRP A 125 1.08 -3.47 14.11
N ALA A 126 2.39 -3.22 14.14
CA ALA A 126 3.01 -2.45 15.20
C ALA A 126 2.59 -0.98 15.10
N PHE A 127 2.59 -0.43 13.88
CA PHE A 127 2.09 0.93 13.61
C PHE A 127 0.59 1.07 13.94
N LEU A 128 -0.22 0.06 13.57
CA LEU A 128 -1.63 0.04 13.93
C LEU A 128 -1.83 -0.02 15.46
N ALA A 129 -1.04 -0.81 16.17
CA ALA A 129 -1.10 -0.94 17.62
C ALA A 129 -0.72 0.36 18.34
N LEU A 130 0.25 1.10 17.80
CA LEU A 130 0.65 2.40 18.33
C LEU A 130 -0.52 3.38 18.30
N GLY A 131 -1.16 3.55 17.14
CA GLY A 131 -2.35 4.41 17.01
C GLY A 131 -3.56 3.92 17.81
N ALA A 132 -3.74 2.60 17.92
CA ALA A 132 -4.76 2.00 18.77
C ALA A 132 -4.52 2.31 20.26
N GLY A 133 -3.26 2.26 20.69
CA GLY A 133 -2.82 2.62 22.03
C GLY A 133 -3.07 4.09 22.36
N ASP A 134 -2.73 5.01 21.45
CA ASP A 134 -3.01 6.45 21.62
C ASP A 134 -4.51 6.72 21.76
N GLY A 135 -5.33 6.16 20.87
CA GLY A 135 -6.79 6.31 20.94
C GLY A 135 -7.38 5.79 22.26
N TRP A 136 -6.87 4.65 22.76
CA TRP A 136 -7.26 4.08 24.05
C TRP A 136 -6.83 4.96 25.23
N LYS A 137 -5.57 5.44 25.26
CA LYS A 137 -5.05 6.32 26.32
C LYS A 137 -5.84 7.62 26.43
N ARG A 138 -6.35 8.15 25.31
CA ARG A 138 -7.24 9.33 25.25
C ARG A 138 -8.70 9.03 25.62
N GLY A 139 -9.02 7.82 26.06
CA GLY A 139 -10.37 7.44 26.48
C GLY A 139 -11.40 7.31 25.35
N ARG A 140 -10.97 7.26 24.08
CA ARG A 140 -11.88 7.18 22.93
C ARG A 140 -12.60 5.83 22.89
N LYS A 141 -13.90 5.84 22.60
CA LYS A 141 -14.71 4.60 22.44
C LYS A 141 -14.69 4.05 21.02
N SER A 142 -14.56 4.92 20.03
CA SER A 142 -14.48 4.61 18.61
C SER A 142 -13.59 5.61 17.90
N PHE A 143 -12.75 5.16 16.98
CA PHE A 143 -11.83 6.01 16.20
C PHE A 143 -11.32 5.27 14.96
N SER A 144 -10.51 5.92 14.14
CA SER A 144 -9.82 5.27 13.01
C SER A 144 -8.31 5.43 13.15
N VAL A 145 -7.57 4.43 12.69
CA VAL A 145 -6.10 4.44 12.65
C VAL A 145 -5.66 4.11 11.23
N ASN A 146 -4.72 4.89 10.70
CA ASN A 146 -4.04 4.57 9.45
C ASN A 146 -2.84 3.68 9.78
N SER A 147 -2.79 2.46 9.21
CA SER A 147 -1.68 1.52 9.36
C SER A 147 -0.63 1.64 8.27
N TYR A 148 -0.76 2.62 7.38
CA TYR A 148 0.22 2.90 6.33
C TYR A 148 1.25 3.89 6.86
N ASP A 149 2.53 3.53 6.74
CA ASP A 149 3.63 4.46 7.01
C ASP A 149 3.73 5.48 5.87
N GLY A 150 3.06 6.62 6.07
CA GLY A 150 2.94 7.71 5.10
C GLY A 150 1.49 8.03 4.69
N ASP A 151 1.35 8.73 3.56
CA ASP A 151 0.03 9.13 3.05
C ASP A 151 -0.68 7.95 2.38
N SER A 152 -1.81 7.53 2.94
CA SER A 152 -2.67 6.47 2.41
C SER A 152 -3.78 6.97 1.48
N ALA A 153 -3.70 8.22 0.99
CA ALA A 153 -4.65 8.78 0.03
C ALA A 153 -4.86 7.84 -1.17
N GLY A 154 -6.12 7.51 -1.44
CA GLY A 154 -6.53 6.53 -2.46
C GLY A 154 -6.37 5.05 -2.08
N LEU A 155 -5.67 4.74 -0.98
CA LEU A 155 -5.45 3.38 -0.45
C LEU A 155 -6.17 3.12 0.88
N ARG A 156 -7.02 4.05 1.33
CA ARG A 156 -7.70 4.00 2.64
C ARG A 156 -8.47 2.71 2.90
N ARG A 157 -9.00 2.04 1.88
CA ARG A 157 -9.73 0.77 2.06
C ARG A 157 -8.85 -0.34 2.65
N PHE A 158 -7.56 -0.34 2.31
CA PHE A 158 -6.58 -1.32 2.81
C PHE A 158 -6.08 -0.92 4.19
N PHE A 159 -5.68 0.34 4.35
CA PHE A 159 -4.85 0.77 5.48
C PHE A 159 -5.58 1.58 6.56
N VAL A 160 -6.81 2.03 6.34
CA VAL A 160 -7.58 2.70 7.40
C VAL A 160 -8.43 1.66 8.12
N PHE A 161 -8.11 1.45 9.39
CA PHE A 161 -8.82 0.55 10.28
C PHE A 161 -9.75 1.34 11.19
N ARG A 162 -11.01 0.92 11.25
CA ARG A 162 -11.97 1.41 12.25
C ARG A 162 -11.78 0.63 13.53
N CYS A 163 -11.58 1.34 14.63
CA CYS A 163 -11.29 0.78 15.95
C CYS A 163 -12.44 1.05 16.92
N GLY A 164 -12.79 0.05 17.71
CA GLY A 164 -13.73 0.16 18.83
C GLY A 164 -13.10 -0.36 20.11
N VAL A 165 -13.44 0.27 21.24
CA VAL A 165 -12.91 -0.07 22.57
C VAL A 165 -14.01 -0.68 23.44
N ARG A 166 -13.71 -1.86 24.00
CA ARG A 166 -14.56 -2.53 25.00
C ARG A 166 -13.70 -2.97 26.18
N GLY A 167 -13.84 -2.29 27.31
CA GLY A 167 -12.94 -2.46 28.46
C GLY A 167 -11.48 -2.18 28.07
N ALA A 168 -10.60 -3.13 28.33
CA ALA A 168 -9.17 -3.06 27.98
C ALA A 168 -8.83 -3.63 26.58
N LEU A 169 -9.84 -3.95 25.76
CA LEU A 169 -9.63 -4.49 24.42
C LEU A 169 -9.96 -3.45 23.36
N VAL A 170 -9.00 -3.16 22.48
CA VAL A 170 -9.19 -2.40 21.25
C VAL A 170 -9.30 -3.38 20.08
N THR A 171 -10.38 -3.31 19.31
CA THR A 171 -10.53 -4.11 18.08
C THR A 171 -10.57 -3.19 16.88
N CYS A 172 -9.64 -3.38 15.94
CA CYS A 172 -9.51 -2.58 14.72
C CYS A 172 -9.78 -3.46 13.49
N ARG A 173 -10.51 -2.96 12.49
CA ARG A 173 -10.82 -3.68 11.24
C ARG A 173 -10.84 -2.76 10.02
N ASN A 174 -10.29 -3.20 8.89
CA ASN A 174 -10.34 -2.49 7.60
C ASN A 174 -11.53 -2.93 6.73
N ALA A 175 -11.61 -2.44 5.49
CA ALA A 175 -12.72 -2.76 4.57
C ALA A 175 -12.73 -4.23 4.09
N PHE A 176 -11.62 -4.95 4.22
CA PHE A 176 -11.44 -6.32 3.73
C PHE A 176 -11.45 -7.38 4.85
N CYS A 177 -11.80 -6.94 6.06
CA CYS A 177 -11.91 -7.77 7.24
C CYS A 177 -10.57 -8.20 7.86
N ASP A 178 -9.46 -7.58 7.45
CA ASP A 178 -8.24 -7.63 8.24
C ASP A 178 -8.47 -6.92 9.55
N ALA A 179 -7.98 -7.54 10.61
CA ALA A 179 -8.32 -7.11 11.94
C ALA A 179 -7.22 -7.42 12.94
N MET A 180 -7.15 -6.55 13.93
CA MET A 180 -6.29 -6.66 15.11
C MET A 180 -7.15 -6.55 16.37
N ARG A 181 -6.88 -7.44 17.33
CA ARG A 181 -7.33 -7.38 18.71
C ARG A 181 -6.14 -7.03 19.57
N TYR A 182 -6.13 -5.81 20.12
CA TYR A 182 -5.03 -5.27 20.89
C TYR A 182 -5.42 -5.04 22.34
N ARG A 183 -4.58 -5.54 23.25
CA ARG A 183 -4.67 -5.32 24.70
C ARG A 183 -3.51 -4.39 25.08
N PRO A 184 -3.75 -3.07 25.21
CA PRO A 184 -2.74 -2.14 25.66
C PRO A 184 -2.28 -2.49 27.07
N ARG A 185 -1.02 -2.20 27.39
CA ARG A 185 -0.52 -2.17 28.76
C ARG A 185 -0.31 -0.71 29.16
N ALA A 186 -0.89 -0.30 30.28
CA ALA A 186 -0.66 1.01 30.88
C ALA A 186 0.80 1.13 31.35
#